data_AF-A0A3N5FBY0-F1
#
_entry.id   AF-A0A3N5FBY0-F1
#
_cell.length_a   1.000
_cell.length_b   1.000
_cell.length_c   1.000
_cell.angle_alpha   90.00
_cell.angle_beta   90.00
_cell.angle_gamma   90.00
#
_symmetry.space_group_name_H-M   'P 1'
#
loop_
_entity.id
_entity.type
_entity.pdbx_description
1 polymer ?
#
loop_
_entity_poly.entity_id
_entity_poly.type
_entity_poly.pdbx_seq_one_letter_code
_entity_poly.pdbx_strand_id
1 'polypeptide(L)'
;MEPEDNRSFNSLVEQFLGTSLPGRLADNISFPKITAETRDIILRMLVLMKRGSFPATEFNSQMIWLLSTVTPAMLPSAWGGRIPPLTSQGRHKKLDAYVAQQTWPSGNGQPVFIDLGCGFPPATTVDTAKSMPDWSVFGVDRLFACFVLYDAEGNYACFNREGEFLYFQPLKKPLHDNHKDARNRFESLFAILAPYVQASDDNSSETVEKDGNRLVYNHVRDFEARNLRFIESDIGNLRLPPARVIRCMNVLLYFDKSVRYKMRLSMGSSLDDGGILISGFNHPFGIYARYAVNKKGATGIKPCEFAFSPDNLRPLGIGPWVTIKDEDEDAELLADLTGAIRADKRFWTEFNRYVDVLQAEYGICTRGNDGFIHFTEEAQTAPPNVIMVKTTALWNQLEKEGYTDGAVEALSRAGYQAWKNPVGDIAVLPPEGSLPI
;
A
#
# COMPACT_ATOMS: atom_id res chain seq x y z
N MET A 1 3.00 -33.90 -3.13
CA MET A 1 1.76 -33.64 -2.38
C MET A 1 2.19 -33.08 -1.05
N GLU A 2 2.06 -31.78 -0.86
CA GLU A 2 2.15 -31.20 0.49
C GLU A 2 0.96 -31.72 1.32
N PRO A 3 1.14 -31.98 2.62
CA PRO A 3 0.03 -32.40 3.48
C PRO A 3 -1.04 -31.30 3.51
N GLU A 4 -2.31 -31.67 3.28
CA GLU A 4 -3.44 -30.75 3.38
C GLU A 4 -3.53 -30.19 4.81
N ASP A 5 -3.34 -28.88 4.95
CA ASP A 5 -3.56 -28.18 6.20
C ASP A 5 -5.07 -28.09 6.49
N ASN A 6 -5.56 -29.06 7.27
CA ASN A 6 -6.96 -29.17 7.67
C ASN A 6 -7.35 -28.25 8.84
N ARG A 7 -6.48 -27.32 9.25
CA ARG A 7 -6.81 -26.38 10.34
C ARG A 7 -7.89 -25.40 9.88
N SER A 8 -8.83 -25.11 10.77
CA SER A 8 -9.81 -24.04 10.56
C SER A 8 -9.18 -22.69 10.86
N PHE A 9 -9.64 -21.62 10.20
CA PHE A 9 -9.18 -20.27 10.51
C PHE A 9 -9.37 -19.94 11.99
N ASN A 10 -10.50 -20.34 12.59
CA ASN A 10 -10.79 -20.09 14.00
C ASN A 10 -9.77 -20.75 14.94
N SER A 11 -9.37 -22.00 14.65
CA SER A 11 -8.36 -22.71 15.44
C SER A 11 -6.99 -22.03 15.38
N LEU A 12 -6.64 -21.43 14.23
CA LEU A 12 -5.42 -20.65 14.09
C LEU A 12 -5.50 -19.35 14.90
N VAL A 13 -6.62 -18.63 14.85
CA VAL A 13 -6.78 -17.40 15.65
C VAL A 13 -6.67 -17.71 17.15
N GLU A 14 -7.31 -18.77 17.62
CA GLU A 14 -7.21 -19.20 19.02
C GLU A 14 -5.77 -19.60 19.39
N GLN A 15 -5.08 -20.35 18.53
CA GLN A 15 -3.69 -20.75 18.74
C GLN A 15 -2.75 -19.54 18.88
N PHE A 16 -2.91 -18.53 18.03
CA PHE A 16 -2.01 -17.38 17.99
C PHE A 16 -2.38 -16.30 19.00
N LEU A 17 -3.68 -16.01 19.15
CA LEU A 17 -4.19 -14.86 19.90
C LEU A 17 -4.93 -15.26 21.19
N GLY A 18 -5.03 -16.56 21.49
CA GLY A 18 -5.54 -17.09 22.75
C GLY A 18 -7.07 -17.03 22.91
N THR A 19 -7.82 -16.65 21.89
CA THR A 19 -9.29 -16.58 21.95
C THR A 19 -9.87 -16.86 20.57
N SER A 20 -10.89 -17.73 20.52
CA SER A 20 -11.63 -18.02 19.29
C SER A 20 -12.48 -16.84 18.84
N LEU A 21 -12.66 -16.67 17.54
CA LEU A 21 -13.61 -15.76 16.95
C LEU A 21 -15.05 -16.29 17.08
N PRO A 22 -16.06 -15.40 17.16
CA PRO A 22 -17.46 -15.79 17.05
C PRO A 22 -17.76 -16.36 15.66
N GLY A 23 -18.72 -17.28 15.56
CA GLY A 23 -19.09 -17.97 14.30
C GLY A 23 -19.36 -17.00 13.15
N ARG A 24 -20.04 -15.87 13.42
CA ARG A 24 -20.29 -14.78 12.44
C ARG A 24 -19.04 -14.23 11.75
N LEU A 25 -17.85 -14.38 12.34
CA LEU A 25 -16.57 -13.99 11.74
C LEU A 25 -15.83 -15.21 11.21
N ALA A 26 -15.72 -16.27 12.02
CA ALA A 26 -14.97 -17.47 11.67
C ALA A 26 -15.50 -18.20 10.42
N ASP A 27 -16.82 -18.29 10.27
CA ASP A 27 -17.46 -19.11 9.23
C ASP A 27 -17.33 -18.51 7.82
N ASN A 28 -16.93 -17.24 7.74
CA ASN A 28 -16.73 -16.52 6.48
C ASN A 28 -15.35 -16.78 5.85
N ILE A 29 -14.47 -17.53 6.51
CA ILE A 29 -13.18 -17.95 5.94
C ILE A 29 -13.09 -19.47 5.89
N SER A 30 -13.18 -20.02 4.68
CA SER A 30 -12.87 -21.43 4.44
C SER A 30 -11.38 -21.60 4.19
N PHE A 31 -10.58 -21.64 5.28
CA PHE A 31 -9.11 -21.67 5.22
C PHE A 31 -8.52 -22.81 4.36
N PRO A 32 -9.08 -24.04 4.36
CA PRO A 32 -8.57 -25.09 3.45
C PRO A 32 -8.85 -24.80 1.97
N LYS A 33 -9.86 -23.98 1.65
CA LYS A 33 -10.30 -23.70 0.27
C LYS A 33 -9.68 -22.45 -0.36
N ILE A 34 -9.08 -21.56 0.41
CA ILE A 34 -8.32 -20.42 -0.14
C ILE A 34 -6.96 -20.89 -0.68
N THR A 35 -6.29 -20.08 -1.50
CA THR A 35 -5.02 -20.45 -2.13
C THR A 35 -3.90 -20.59 -1.08
N ALA A 36 -2.87 -21.41 -1.39
CA ALA A 36 -1.71 -21.57 -0.52
C ALA A 36 -1.04 -20.22 -0.20
N GLU A 37 -0.87 -19.36 -1.22
CA GLU A 37 -0.31 -18.02 -1.05
C GLU A 37 -1.12 -17.16 -0.05
N THR A 38 -2.46 -17.25 -0.09
CA THR A 38 -3.32 -16.54 0.87
C THR A 38 -3.18 -17.12 2.28
N ARG A 39 -3.08 -18.45 2.41
CA ARG A 39 -2.87 -19.10 3.71
C ARG A 39 -1.57 -18.65 4.36
N ASP A 40 -0.48 -18.58 3.60
CA ASP A 40 0.83 -18.15 4.11
C ASP A 40 0.78 -16.70 4.61
N ILE A 41 0.08 -15.82 3.89
CA ILE A 41 -0.14 -14.44 4.32
C ILE A 41 -0.93 -14.38 5.63
N ILE A 42 -2.00 -15.16 5.77
CA ILE A 42 -2.78 -15.22 7.01
C ILE A 42 -1.92 -15.71 8.18
N LEU A 43 -1.08 -16.73 7.97
CA LEU A 43 -0.21 -17.25 9.02
C LEU A 43 0.81 -16.20 9.47
N ARG A 44 1.46 -15.51 8.52
CA ARG A 44 2.37 -14.39 8.83
C ARG A 44 1.65 -13.25 9.55
N MET A 45 0.44 -12.90 9.08
CA MET A 45 -0.39 -11.88 9.71
C MET A 45 -0.69 -12.21 11.18
N LEU A 46 -1.06 -13.46 11.49
CA LEU A 46 -1.33 -13.90 12.87
C LEU A 46 -0.08 -13.87 13.75
N VAL A 47 1.11 -14.18 13.19
CA VAL A 47 2.40 -14.01 13.90
C VAL A 47 2.62 -12.55 14.26
N LEU A 48 2.44 -11.63 13.30
CA LEU A 48 2.62 -10.19 13.52
C LEU A 48 1.59 -9.61 14.49
N MET A 49 0.32 -10.01 14.38
CA MET A 49 -0.74 -9.64 15.31
C MET A 49 -0.40 -10.08 16.74
N LYS A 50 0.09 -11.32 16.91
CA LYS A 50 0.54 -11.80 18.22
C LYS A 50 1.70 -10.95 18.75
N ARG A 51 2.72 -10.69 17.93
CA ARG A 51 3.89 -9.86 18.27
C ARG A 51 3.47 -8.44 18.67
N GLY A 52 2.54 -7.84 17.92
CA GLY A 52 1.96 -6.54 18.19
C GLY A 52 0.87 -6.51 19.26
N SER A 53 0.65 -7.59 20.01
CA SER A 53 -0.39 -7.67 21.06
C SER A 53 -1.79 -7.28 20.56
N PHE A 54 -2.13 -7.65 19.33
CA PHE A 54 -3.45 -7.49 18.74
C PHE A 54 -4.41 -8.57 19.30
N PRO A 55 -5.47 -8.20 20.04
CA PRO A 55 -6.39 -9.16 20.62
C PRO A 55 -7.40 -9.65 19.57
N ALA A 56 -7.85 -10.90 19.72
CA ALA A 56 -8.89 -11.47 18.85
C ALA A 56 -10.17 -10.61 18.82
N THR A 57 -10.49 -9.92 19.92
CA THR A 57 -11.67 -9.03 20.05
C THR A 57 -11.62 -7.78 19.16
N GLU A 58 -10.50 -7.50 18.51
CA GLU A 58 -10.39 -6.43 17.51
C GLU A 58 -10.63 -6.92 16.07
N PHE A 59 -10.80 -8.23 15.85
CA PHE A 59 -11.31 -8.72 14.56
C PHE A 59 -12.72 -8.19 14.30
N ASN A 60 -12.96 -7.89 13.03
CA ASN A 60 -14.22 -7.34 12.54
C ASN A 60 -14.54 -7.92 11.15
N SER A 61 -15.77 -7.72 10.67
CA SER A 61 -16.23 -8.27 9.39
C SER A 61 -15.45 -7.74 8.18
N GLN A 62 -14.92 -6.52 8.23
CA GLN A 62 -14.11 -5.94 7.15
C GLN A 62 -12.77 -6.67 7.01
N MET A 63 -12.07 -6.96 8.12
CA MET A 63 -10.85 -7.78 8.10
C MET A 63 -11.12 -9.16 7.51
N ILE A 64 -12.22 -9.79 7.92
CA ILE A 64 -12.61 -11.11 7.43
C ILE A 64 -12.86 -11.09 5.92
N TRP A 65 -13.64 -10.13 5.43
CA TRP A 65 -13.87 -9.94 3.99
C TRP A 65 -12.57 -9.66 3.22
N LEU A 66 -11.68 -8.82 3.75
CA LEU A 66 -10.39 -8.55 3.12
C LEU A 66 -9.56 -9.83 2.99
N LEU A 67 -9.57 -10.71 3.98
CA LEU A 67 -8.82 -11.97 3.95
C LEU A 67 -9.47 -13.01 3.04
N SER A 68 -10.78 -13.17 3.08
CA SER A 68 -11.49 -14.20 2.31
C SER A 68 -11.59 -13.88 0.82
N THR A 69 -11.65 -12.59 0.49
CA THR A 69 -12.18 -12.14 -0.80
C THR A 69 -11.23 -11.22 -1.54
N VAL A 70 -10.67 -10.21 -0.86
CA VAL A 70 -9.82 -9.21 -1.51
C VAL A 70 -8.38 -9.68 -1.65
N THR A 71 -7.81 -10.24 -0.58
CA THR A 71 -6.41 -10.67 -0.55
C THR A 71 -6.11 -11.65 -1.67
N PRO A 72 -6.86 -12.76 -1.88
CA PRO A 72 -6.60 -13.68 -2.98
C PRO A 72 -6.58 -13.02 -4.36
N ALA A 73 -7.41 -12.00 -4.57
CA ALA A 73 -7.50 -11.26 -5.83
C ALA A 73 -6.40 -10.19 -5.99
N MET A 74 -5.68 -9.85 -4.92
CA MET A 74 -4.58 -8.88 -4.89
C MET A 74 -3.19 -9.54 -4.89
N LEU A 75 -3.10 -10.86 -5.08
CA LEU A 75 -1.82 -11.57 -5.12
C LEU A 75 -1.34 -11.78 -6.56
N PRO A 76 -0.02 -11.81 -6.79
CA PRO A 76 0.53 -12.05 -8.12
C PRO A 76 -0.05 -13.28 -8.82
N SER A 77 -0.43 -14.34 -8.10
CA SER A 77 -1.07 -15.52 -8.70
C SER A 77 -2.35 -15.18 -9.48
N ALA A 78 -3.14 -14.20 -9.01
CA ALA A 78 -4.37 -13.75 -9.69
C ALA A 78 -4.08 -12.86 -10.91
N TRP A 79 -2.83 -12.43 -11.09
CA TRP A 79 -2.37 -11.50 -12.12
C TRP A 79 -1.34 -12.15 -13.06
N GLY A 80 -1.39 -13.47 -13.21
CA GLY A 80 -0.46 -14.20 -14.08
C GLY A 80 1.01 -14.13 -13.62
N GLY A 81 1.23 -13.98 -12.31
CA GLY A 81 2.55 -13.82 -11.70
C GLY A 81 3.05 -12.37 -11.65
N ARG A 82 2.27 -11.40 -12.14
CA ARG A 82 2.65 -9.98 -12.16
C ARG A 82 2.31 -9.30 -10.83
N ILE A 83 3.09 -8.28 -10.48
CA ILE A 83 2.75 -7.40 -9.35
C ILE A 83 1.50 -6.58 -9.74
N PRO A 84 0.43 -6.59 -8.94
CA PRO A 84 -0.78 -5.82 -9.25
C PRO A 84 -0.50 -4.30 -9.26
N PRO A 85 -0.86 -3.57 -10.34
CA PRO A 85 -0.61 -2.13 -10.46
C PRO A 85 -1.70 -1.32 -9.75
N LEU A 86 -1.85 -1.53 -8.44
CA LEU A 86 -2.90 -0.91 -7.66
C LEU A 86 -2.48 0.50 -7.22
N THR A 87 -2.98 1.51 -7.91
CA THR A 87 -2.76 2.93 -7.60
C THR A 87 -4.07 3.65 -7.28
N SER A 88 -4.00 4.75 -6.53
CA SER A 88 -5.17 5.60 -6.26
C SER A 88 -4.71 7.05 -6.04
N GLN A 89 -5.54 7.99 -6.48
CA GLN A 89 -5.30 9.41 -6.27
C GLN A 89 -5.19 9.74 -4.78
N GLY A 90 -4.27 10.65 -4.45
CA GLY A 90 -4.06 11.14 -3.09
C GLY A 90 -3.41 10.14 -2.13
N ARG A 91 -3.11 8.90 -2.55
CA ARG A 91 -2.49 7.87 -1.70
C ARG A 91 -1.22 8.37 -1.01
N HIS A 92 -0.37 9.11 -1.72
CA HIS A 92 0.93 9.56 -1.21
C HIS A 92 0.97 11.03 -0.79
N LYS A 93 -0.19 11.69 -0.67
CA LYS A 93 -0.27 13.13 -0.33
C LYS A 93 0.48 13.48 0.96
N LYS A 94 0.37 12.64 2.01
CA LYS A 94 1.15 12.84 3.26
C LYS A 94 2.66 12.70 3.02
N LEU A 95 3.11 11.75 2.21
CA LEU A 95 4.53 11.58 1.89
C LEU A 95 5.07 12.75 1.03
N ASP A 96 4.27 13.26 0.10
CA ASP A 96 4.62 14.45 -0.67
C ASP A 96 4.79 15.67 0.27
N ALA A 97 3.86 15.84 1.23
CA ALA A 97 3.96 16.88 2.25
C ALA A 97 5.16 16.68 3.19
N TYR A 98 5.53 15.43 3.51
CA TYR A 98 6.71 15.11 4.31
C TYR A 98 7.98 15.59 3.60
N VAL A 99 8.09 15.30 2.29
CA VAL A 99 9.21 15.73 1.44
C VAL A 99 9.27 17.25 1.30
N ALA A 100 8.12 17.91 1.08
CA ALA A 100 8.04 19.35 0.92
C ALA A 100 8.45 20.13 2.19
N GLN A 101 8.29 19.52 3.37
CA GLN A 101 8.67 20.12 4.66
C GLN A 101 10.14 19.87 5.04
N GLN A 102 10.87 19.04 4.29
CA GLN A 102 12.28 18.82 4.55
C GLN A 102 13.12 20.05 4.21
N THR A 103 14.18 20.28 4.98
CA THR A 103 15.20 21.26 4.63
C THR A 103 16.20 20.62 3.68
N TRP A 104 16.20 21.07 2.43
CA TRP A 104 17.06 20.54 1.39
C TRP A 104 18.34 21.36 1.26
N PRO A 105 19.52 20.72 1.16
CA PRO A 105 20.76 21.43 0.84
C PRO A 105 20.60 22.24 -0.45
N SER A 106 21.10 23.48 -0.44
CA SER A 106 21.18 24.32 -1.64
C SER A 106 22.03 23.60 -2.69
N GLY A 107 21.37 23.04 -3.70
CA GLY A 107 22.03 22.37 -4.81
C GLY A 107 22.15 23.29 -6.02
N ASN A 108 23.11 22.98 -6.89
CA ASN A 108 23.14 23.54 -8.24
C ASN A 108 22.14 22.76 -9.11
N GLY A 109 21.00 23.37 -9.44
CA GLY A 109 20.03 22.82 -10.38
C GLY A 109 18.68 22.43 -9.78
N GLN A 110 17.81 21.92 -10.64
CA GLN A 110 16.45 21.53 -10.27
C GLN A 110 16.48 20.20 -9.49
N PRO A 111 15.84 20.12 -8.31
CA PRO A 111 15.84 18.89 -7.53
C PRO A 111 15.09 17.76 -8.26
N VAL A 112 15.61 16.54 -8.12
CA VAL A 112 15.08 15.34 -8.79
C VAL A 112 14.34 14.45 -7.80
N PHE A 113 13.12 14.05 -8.18
CA PHE A 113 12.30 13.06 -7.48
C PHE A 113 12.10 11.85 -8.38
N ILE A 114 12.42 10.65 -7.89
CA ILE A 114 12.15 9.38 -8.59
C ILE A 114 11.09 8.60 -7.82
N ASP A 115 10.00 8.24 -8.47
CA ASP A 115 8.92 7.41 -7.92
C ASP A 115 8.95 6.02 -8.59
N LEU A 116 9.36 5.00 -7.83
CA LEU A 116 9.58 3.64 -8.32
C LEU A 116 8.35 2.76 -8.11
N GLY A 117 7.97 2.04 -9.16
CA GLY A 117 6.75 1.24 -9.23
C GLY A 117 5.50 2.11 -9.32
N CYS A 118 5.57 3.16 -10.16
CA CYS A 118 4.46 4.09 -10.31
C CYS A 118 3.19 3.45 -10.91
N GLY A 119 3.32 2.28 -11.54
CA GLY A 119 2.21 1.50 -12.09
C GLY A 119 1.41 2.24 -13.17
N PHE A 120 0.26 1.66 -13.52
CA PHE A 120 -0.70 2.27 -14.41
C PHE A 120 -2.14 2.11 -13.86
N PRO A 121 -2.96 3.16 -13.82
CA PRO A 121 -2.61 4.56 -14.14
C PRO A 121 -1.63 5.15 -13.12
N PRO A 122 -0.67 6.03 -13.52
CA PRO A 122 0.37 6.53 -12.63
C PRO A 122 -0.10 7.70 -11.76
N ALA A 123 -1.29 7.58 -11.17
CA ALA A 123 -1.96 8.66 -10.45
C ALA A 123 -1.11 9.24 -9.31
N THR A 124 -0.38 8.39 -8.58
CA THR A 124 0.44 8.82 -7.44
C THR A 124 1.62 9.68 -7.85
N THR A 125 2.30 9.36 -8.95
CA THR A 125 3.41 10.17 -9.47
C THR A 125 2.92 11.49 -10.06
N VAL A 126 1.76 11.48 -10.73
CA VAL A 126 1.11 12.69 -11.25
C VAL A 126 0.77 13.66 -10.11
N ASP A 127 0.23 13.15 -9.01
CA ASP A 127 -0.07 13.97 -7.82
C ASP A 127 1.21 14.57 -7.23
N THR A 128 2.29 13.79 -7.14
CA THR A 128 3.60 14.29 -6.70
C THR A 128 4.10 15.42 -7.58
N ALA A 129 4.09 15.26 -8.91
CA ALA A 129 4.54 16.30 -9.84
C ALA A 129 3.73 17.60 -9.73
N LYS A 130 2.41 17.50 -9.48
CA LYS A 130 1.55 18.67 -9.21
C LYS A 130 1.90 19.37 -7.90
N SER A 131 2.24 18.59 -6.86
CA SER A 131 2.60 19.14 -5.55
C SER A 131 4.01 19.75 -5.51
N MET A 132 4.87 19.41 -6.49
CA MET A 132 6.26 19.83 -6.58
C MET A 132 6.58 20.40 -7.98
N PRO A 133 5.96 21.53 -8.39
CA PRO A 133 6.09 22.06 -9.75
C PRO A 133 7.53 22.46 -10.13
N ASP A 134 8.33 22.82 -9.12
CA ASP A 134 9.74 23.20 -9.30
C ASP A 134 10.70 22.01 -9.22
N TRP A 135 10.21 20.77 -9.17
CA TRP A 135 11.04 19.56 -9.15
C TRP A 135 10.93 18.81 -10.48
N SER A 136 12.02 18.17 -10.90
CA SER A 136 11.98 17.18 -11.98
C SER A 136 11.53 15.84 -11.41
N VAL A 137 10.33 15.40 -11.79
CA VAL A 137 9.72 14.16 -11.30
C VAL A 137 9.77 13.08 -12.38
N PHE A 138 10.25 11.90 -12.00
CA PHE A 138 10.32 10.73 -12.87
C PHE A 138 9.52 9.59 -12.26
N GLY A 139 8.47 9.15 -12.97
CA GLY A 139 7.79 7.89 -12.67
C GLY A 139 8.53 6.75 -13.36
N VAL A 140 8.93 5.74 -12.62
CA VAL A 140 9.70 4.62 -13.14
C VAL A 140 8.98 3.31 -12.83
N ASP A 141 8.73 2.53 -13.86
CA ASP A 141 8.19 1.17 -13.73
C ASP A 141 8.95 0.23 -14.65
N ARG A 142 8.92 -1.08 -14.35
CA ARG A 142 9.52 -2.10 -15.22
C ARG A 142 8.74 -2.30 -16.50
N LEU A 143 7.45 -1.98 -16.47
CA LEU A 143 6.57 -2.22 -17.60
C LEU A 143 5.46 -1.17 -17.63
N PHE A 144 5.39 -0.45 -18.74
CA PHE A 144 4.17 0.26 -19.13
C PHE A 144 3.45 -0.54 -20.22
N ALA A 145 2.11 -0.56 -20.14
CA ALA A 145 1.32 -1.14 -21.20
C ALA A 145 1.43 -0.26 -22.45
N CYS A 146 1.77 -0.86 -23.60
CA CYS A 146 1.77 -0.15 -24.88
C CYS A 146 0.35 0.22 -25.30
N PHE A 147 -0.65 -0.58 -24.92
CA PHE A 147 -2.04 -0.25 -25.19
C PHE A 147 -2.91 -0.36 -23.95
N VAL A 148 -3.86 0.57 -23.84
CA VAL A 148 -4.93 0.55 -22.84
C VAL A 148 -6.27 0.60 -23.57
N LEU A 149 -7.06 -0.45 -23.41
CA LEU A 149 -8.36 -0.59 -24.02
C LEU A 149 -9.45 -0.38 -22.99
N TYR A 150 -10.29 0.63 -23.19
CA TYR A 150 -11.51 0.88 -22.43
C TYR A 150 -12.72 0.32 -23.16
N ASP A 151 -13.57 -0.41 -22.46
CA ASP A 151 -14.90 -0.77 -22.97
C ASP A 151 -15.92 0.36 -22.75
N ALA A 152 -17.10 0.24 -23.36
CA ALA A 152 -18.17 1.23 -23.25
C ALA A 152 -18.70 1.44 -21.81
N GLU A 153 -18.42 0.53 -20.87
CA GLU A 153 -18.79 0.68 -19.46
C GLU A 153 -17.73 1.43 -18.65
N GLY A 154 -16.56 1.65 -19.25
CA GLY A 154 -15.37 2.30 -18.69
C GLY A 154 -14.35 1.33 -18.11
N ASN A 155 -14.61 0.02 -18.08
CA ASN A 155 -13.60 -0.93 -17.60
C ASN A 155 -12.42 -0.98 -18.57
N TYR A 156 -11.23 -1.33 -18.09
CA TYR A 156 -10.06 -1.34 -18.97
C TYR A 156 -9.20 -2.60 -18.86
N ALA A 157 -8.54 -2.91 -19.96
CA ALA A 157 -7.49 -3.91 -20.04
C ALA A 157 -6.22 -3.33 -20.66
N CYS A 158 -5.09 -3.89 -20.27
CA CYS A 158 -3.77 -3.48 -20.74
C CYS A 158 -3.15 -4.56 -21.62
N PHE A 159 -2.49 -4.14 -22.70
CA PHE A 159 -1.80 -5.01 -23.65
C PHE A 159 -0.34 -4.56 -23.84
N ASN A 160 0.57 -5.50 -24.09
CA ASN A 160 1.95 -5.18 -24.48
C ASN A 160 2.05 -4.76 -25.95
N ARG A 161 3.28 -4.52 -26.42
CA ARG A 161 3.57 -4.11 -27.79
C ARG A 161 3.11 -5.15 -28.83
N GLU A 162 3.18 -6.42 -28.45
CA GLU A 162 2.77 -7.56 -29.28
C GLU A 162 1.23 -7.76 -29.31
N GLY A 163 0.48 -6.97 -28.54
CA GLY A 163 -0.98 -7.10 -28.44
C GLY A 163 -1.44 -8.24 -27.54
N GLU A 164 -0.56 -8.76 -26.69
CA GLU A 164 -0.88 -9.78 -25.70
C GLU A 164 -1.54 -9.14 -24.48
N PHE A 165 -2.62 -9.77 -24.00
CA PHE A 165 -3.34 -9.36 -22.81
C PHE A 165 -2.45 -9.46 -21.56
N LEU A 166 -2.31 -8.36 -20.82
CA LEU A 166 -1.53 -8.30 -19.58
C LEU A 166 -2.43 -8.47 -18.35
N TYR A 167 -3.43 -7.61 -18.22
CA TYR A 167 -4.38 -7.63 -17.12
C TYR A 167 -5.63 -6.81 -17.45
N PHE A 168 -6.66 -6.99 -16.61
CA PHE A 168 -7.93 -6.27 -16.66
C PHE A 168 -8.24 -5.70 -15.29
N GLN A 169 -8.81 -4.50 -15.26
CA GLN A 169 -9.30 -3.87 -14.04
C GLN A 169 -10.70 -3.29 -14.26
N PRO A 170 -11.72 -3.79 -13.52
CA PRO A 170 -13.05 -3.20 -13.55
C PRO A 170 -13.05 -1.85 -12.82
N LEU A 171 -13.77 -0.86 -13.36
CA LEU A 171 -13.93 0.45 -12.68
C LEU A 171 -15.04 0.43 -11.62
N LYS A 172 -16.07 -0.40 -11.79
CA LYS A 172 -17.33 -0.32 -11.02
C LYS A 172 -17.63 -1.52 -10.14
N LYS A 173 -16.99 -2.67 -10.37
CA LYS A 173 -17.25 -3.93 -9.65
C LYS A 173 -16.02 -4.38 -8.89
N PRO A 174 -16.17 -5.13 -7.77
CA PRO A 174 -15.05 -5.77 -7.11
C PRO A 174 -14.32 -6.72 -8.09
N LEU A 175 -13.09 -7.12 -7.75
CA LEU A 175 -12.15 -7.95 -8.53
C LEU A 175 -12.66 -9.40 -8.82
N HIS A 176 -13.97 -9.61 -8.99
CA HIS A 176 -14.64 -10.92 -9.08
C HIS A 176 -15.27 -11.20 -10.45
N ASP A 177 -14.96 -10.40 -11.47
CA ASP A 177 -15.39 -10.76 -12.83
C ASP A 177 -14.73 -12.09 -13.24
N ASN A 178 -15.45 -12.89 -14.04
CA ASN A 178 -14.87 -14.08 -14.65
C ASN A 178 -13.69 -13.64 -15.54
N HIS A 179 -12.47 -13.77 -15.01
CA HIS A 179 -11.25 -13.33 -15.66
C HIS A 179 -11.12 -13.88 -17.09
N LYS A 180 -11.65 -15.08 -17.36
CA LYS A 180 -11.63 -15.69 -18.68
C LYS A 180 -12.57 -14.98 -19.66
N ASP A 181 -13.80 -14.70 -19.24
CA ASP A 181 -14.79 -14.03 -20.10
C ASP A 181 -14.39 -12.58 -20.34
N ALA A 182 -13.91 -11.88 -19.30
CA ALA A 182 -13.36 -10.54 -19.42
C ALA A 182 -12.20 -10.52 -20.41
N ARG A 183 -11.22 -11.43 -20.25
CA ARG A 183 -10.10 -11.56 -21.18
C ARG A 183 -10.55 -11.78 -22.62
N ASN A 184 -11.41 -12.77 -22.88
CA ASN A 184 -11.91 -13.07 -24.23
C ASN A 184 -12.60 -11.85 -24.87
N ARG A 185 -13.38 -11.12 -24.08
CA ARG A 185 -14.05 -9.88 -24.51
C ARG A 185 -13.04 -8.82 -24.93
N PHE A 186 -12.06 -8.53 -24.09
CA PHE A 186 -11.05 -7.51 -24.37
C PHE A 186 -10.12 -7.90 -25.52
N GLU A 187 -9.73 -9.17 -25.64
CA GLU A 187 -8.96 -9.66 -26.80
C GLU A 187 -9.75 -9.48 -28.11
N SER A 188 -11.06 -9.75 -28.09
CA SER A 188 -11.94 -9.55 -29.25
C SER A 188 -12.06 -8.07 -29.63
N LEU A 189 -12.26 -7.19 -28.65
CA LEU A 189 -12.32 -5.74 -28.86
C LEU A 189 -10.98 -5.18 -29.35
N PHE A 190 -9.86 -5.67 -28.81
CA PHE A 190 -8.53 -5.28 -29.25
C PHE A 190 -8.29 -5.63 -30.72
N ALA A 191 -8.65 -6.85 -31.14
CA ALA A 191 -8.53 -7.28 -32.54
C ALA A 191 -9.34 -6.41 -33.52
N ILE A 192 -10.44 -5.80 -33.06
CA ILE A 192 -11.25 -4.87 -33.85
C ILE A 192 -10.57 -3.50 -33.96
N LEU A 193 -10.02 -2.97 -32.85
CA LEU A 193 -9.53 -1.60 -32.77
C LEU A 193 -8.06 -1.43 -33.18
N ALA A 194 -7.21 -2.41 -32.88
CA ALA A 194 -5.77 -2.35 -33.13
C ALA A 194 -5.39 -2.04 -34.59
N PRO A 195 -6.09 -2.55 -35.63
CA PRO A 195 -5.77 -2.22 -37.03
C PRO A 195 -5.95 -0.74 -37.39
N TYR A 196 -6.64 0.05 -36.56
CA TYR A 196 -6.87 1.48 -36.80
C TYR A 196 -5.82 2.38 -36.15
N VAL A 197 -4.93 1.85 -35.31
CA VAL A 197 -3.84 2.62 -34.68
C VAL A 197 -2.74 2.83 -35.72
N GLN A 198 -2.35 4.08 -35.96
CA GLN A 198 -1.38 4.49 -36.98
C GLN A 198 -0.03 4.94 -36.41
N ALA A 199 0.21 4.67 -35.12
CA ALA A 199 1.31 5.23 -34.36
C ALA A 199 2.66 5.12 -35.07
N SER A 200 3.34 6.26 -35.20
CA SER A 200 4.58 6.39 -35.96
C SER A 200 5.83 6.48 -35.08
N ASP A 201 5.68 6.75 -33.78
CA ASP A 201 6.77 6.78 -32.81
C ASP A 201 6.35 6.35 -31.40
N ASP A 202 7.34 6.01 -30.56
CA ASP A 202 7.14 5.57 -29.17
C ASP A 202 7.01 6.76 -28.17
N ASN A 203 6.98 7.99 -28.68
CA ASN A 203 6.99 9.22 -27.87
C ASN A 203 5.65 9.96 -27.86
N SER A 204 4.70 9.54 -28.69
CA SER A 204 3.35 10.09 -28.77
C SER A 204 2.31 9.11 -28.26
N SER A 205 1.16 9.64 -27.82
CA SER A 205 -0.04 8.89 -27.54
C SER A 205 -1.00 9.00 -28.72
N GLU A 206 -1.72 7.93 -29.03
CA GLU A 206 -2.76 7.90 -30.06
C GLU A 206 -4.02 7.23 -29.50
N THR A 207 -5.19 7.76 -29.86
CA THR A 207 -6.48 7.22 -29.44
C THR A 207 -7.33 6.84 -30.65
N VAL A 208 -7.85 5.61 -30.64
CA VAL A 208 -8.87 5.11 -31.57
C VAL A 208 -10.14 4.83 -30.78
N GLU A 209 -11.29 5.30 -31.28
CA GLU A 209 -12.60 5.06 -30.67
C GLU A 209 -13.59 4.48 -31.68
N LYS A 210 -14.35 3.45 -31.27
CA LYS A 210 -15.42 2.86 -32.06
C LYS A 210 -16.48 2.24 -31.15
N ASP A 211 -17.75 2.56 -31.40
CA ASP A 211 -18.91 2.02 -30.69
C ASP A 211 -18.81 2.17 -29.15
N GLY A 212 -18.24 3.30 -28.69
CA GLY A 212 -18.01 3.60 -27.27
C GLY A 212 -16.81 2.89 -26.64
N ASN A 213 -16.10 2.03 -27.37
CA ASN A 213 -14.85 1.41 -26.93
C ASN A 213 -13.67 2.25 -27.42
N ARG A 214 -12.64 2.38 -26.57
CA ARG A 214 -11.50 3.27 -26.82
C ARG A 214 -10.18 2.55 -26.59
N LEU A 215 -9.37 2.43 -27.63
CA LEU A 215 -8.00 1.92 -27.57
C LEU A 215 -7.02 3.10 -27.57
N VAL A 216 -6.16 3.16 -26.57
CA VAL A 216 -5.13 4.21 -26.45
C VAL A 216 -3.74 3.57 -26.52
N TYR A 217 -2.94 3.96 -27.52
CA TYR A 217 -1.54 3.60 -27.65
C TYR A 217 -0.67 4.54 -26.81
N ASN A 218 0.31 4.00 -26.08
CA ASN A 218 1.25 4.73 -25.22
C ASN A 218 0.58 5.68 -24.23
N HIS A 219 -0.53 5.25 -23.63
CA HIS A 219 -1.36 6.07 -22.75
C HIS A 219 -0.59 6.71 -21.57
N VAL A 220 0.54 6.11 -21.13
CA VAL A 220 1.40 6.70 -20.11
C VAL A 220 1.88 8.12 -20.47
N ARG A 221 2.02 8.43 -21.76
CA ARG A 221 2.45 9.76 -22.25
C ARG A 221 1.40 10.84 -22.03
N ASP A 222 0.11 10.48 -21.98
CA ASP A 222 -0.97 11.43 -21.68
C ASP A 222 -0.90 11.98 -20.25
N PHE A 223 -0.13 11.33 -19.37
CA PHE A 223 0.09 11.76 -18.00
C PHE A 223 1.33 12.63 -17.81
N GLU A 224 2.17 12.78 -18.84
CA GLU A 224 3.36 13.62 -18.76
C GLU A 224 3.01 15.11 -18.66
N ALA A 225 3.86 15.86 -17.96
CA ALA A 225 3.70 17.30 -17.76
C ALA A 225 5.05 18.00 -17.93
N ARG A 226 5.11 19.33 -17.85
CA ARG A 226 6.37 20.07 -18.00
C ARG A 226 7.51 19.53 -17.11
N ASN A 227 7.17 19.08 -15.91
CA ASN A 227 8.11 18.61 -14.90
C ASN A 227 8.01 17.10 -14.61
N LEU A 228 7.24 16.33 -15.41
CA LEU A 228 6.99 14.91 -15.19
C LEU A 228 7.29 14.08 -16.44
N ARG A 229 8.08 13.02 -16.29
CA ARG A 229 8.35 12.01 -17.33
C ARG A 229 8.18 10.60 -16.80
N PHE A 230 7.82 9.68 -17.69
CA PHE A 230 7.73 8.25 -17.38
C PHE A 230 8.80 7.44 -18.10
N ILE A 231 9.47 6.56 -17.36
CA ILE A 231 10.61 5.78 -17.86
C ILE A 231 10.35 4.30 -17.57
N GLU A 232 10.31 3.49 -18.63
CA GLU A 232 10.30 2.04 -18.50
C GLU A 232 11.73 1.56 -18.22
N SER A 233 12.03 1.20 -16.97
CA SER A 233 13.35 0.72 -16.59
C SER A 233 13.36 0.00 -15.25
N ASP A 234 14.38 -0.83 -15.07
CA ASP A 234 14.80 -1.32 -13.77
C ASP A 234 15.66 -0.31 -13.03
N ILE A 235 15.53 -0.21 -11.71
CA ILE A 235 16.35 0.70 -10.89
C ILE A 235 17.86 0.48 -11.07
N GLY A 236 18.30 -0.76 -11.31
CA GLY A 236 19.71 -1.08 -11.56
C GLY A 236 20.25 -0.58 -12.91
N ASN A 237 19.36 -0.30 -13.87
CA ASN A 237 19.69 0.16 -15.21
C ASN A 237 19.33 1.63 -15.45
N LEU A 238 18.67 2.27 -14.47
CA LEU A 238 18.17 3.62 -14.58
C LEU A 238 19.32 4.62 -14.77
N ARG A 239 19.23 5.42 -15.83
CA ARG A 239 20.20 6.47 -16.16
C ARG A 239 19.54 7.83 -16.00
N LEU A 240 19.58 8.37 -14.79
CA LEU A 240 19.07 9.69 -14.43
C LEU A 240 20.12 10.47 -13.63
N PRO A 241 20.00 11.80 -13.53
CA PRO A 241 20.77 12.57 -12.57
C PRO A 241 20.53 12.05 -11.14
N PRO A 242 21.49 12.23 -10.21
CA PRO A 242 21.31 11.86 -8.81
C PRO A 242 20.04 12.47 -8.22
N ALA A 243 19.23 11.64 -7.57
CA ALA A 243 17.94 12.03 -7.03
C ALA A 243 18.08 12.62 -5.63
N ARG A 244 17.33 13.69 -5.36
CA ARG A 244 17.20 14.20 -4.00
C ARG A 244 16.28 13.32 -3.16
N VAL A 245 15.25 12.76 -3.82
CA VAL A 245 14.30 11.83 -3.22
C VAL A 245 14.09 10.64 -4.16
N ILE A 246 14.16 9.44 -3.61
CA ILE A 246 13.61 8.24 -4.22
C ILE A 246 12.48 7.73 -3.34
N ARG A 247 11.31 7.52 -3.92
CA ARG A 247 10.16 6.88 -3.26
C ARG A 247 9.92 5.50 -3.86
N CYS A 248 9.75 4.49 -3.03
CA CYS A 248 9.45 3.11 -3.43
C CYS A 248 8.39 2.52 -2.48
N MET A 249 7.13 2.89 -2.70
CA MET A 249 6.00 2.46 -1.87
C MET A 249 5.27 1.29 -2.50
N ASN A 250 4.92 0.29 -1.69
CA ASN A 250 4.12 -0.87 -2.11
C ASN A 250 4.76 -1.71 -3.23
N VAL A 251 6.09 -1.71 -3.33
CA VAL A 251 6.85 -2.52 -4.29
C VAL A 251 7.68 -3.59 -3.60
N LEU A 252 8.47 -3.21 -2.59
CA LEU A 252 9.45 -4.12 -1.99
C LEU A 252 8.83 -5.35 -1.33
N LEU A 253 7.59 -5.27 -0.85
CA LEU A 253 6.88 -6.39 -0.20
C LEU A 253 6.72 -7.64 -1.07
N TYR A 254 6.80 -7.50 -2.41
CA TYR A 254 6.67 -8.63 -3.34
C TYR A 254 7.97 -9.42 -3.54
N PHE A 255 9.09 -8.92 -3.01
CA PHE A 255 10.42 -9.47 -3.25
C PHE A 255 11.01 -10.11 -2.00
N ASP A 256 11.76 -11.20 -2.18
CA ASP A 256 12.50 -11.83 -1.08
C ASP A 256 13.60 -10.90 -0.55
N LYS A 257 14.00 -11.11 0.71
CA LYS A 257 14.96 -10.26 1.45
C LYS A 257 16.23 -9.90 0.66
N SER A 258 16.85 -10.88 0.01
CA SER A 258 18.07 -10.68 -0.77
C SER A 258 17.87 -9.75 -1.98
N VAL A 259 16.68 -9.79 -2.60
CA VAL A 259 16.32 -8.92 -3.72
C VAL A 259 15.99 -7.52 -3.20
N ARG A 260 15.22 -7.40 -2.11
CA ARG A 260 14.95 -6.11 -1.45
C ARG A 260 16.25 -5.38 -1.09
N TYR A 261 17.22 -6.09 -0.52
CA TYR A 261 18.53 -5.55 -0.19
C TYR A 261 19.26 -4.99 -1.43
N LYS A 262 19.36 -5.77 -2.51
CA LYS A 262 19.98 -5.32 -3.77
C LYS A 262 19.29 -4.09 -4.34
N MET A 263 17.95 -4.06 -4.33
CA MET A 263 17.18 -2.90 -4.80
C MET A 263 17.46 -1.65 -3.95
N ARG A 264 17.53 -1.78 -2.62
CA ARG A 264 17.89 -0.65 -1.73
C ARG A 264 19.28 -0.12 -2.00
N LEU A 265 20.27 -0.99 -2.23
CA LEU A 265 21.61 -0.56 -2.62
C LEU A 265 21.61 0.19 -3.96
N SER A 266 20.88 -0.30 -4.97
CA SER A 266 20.74 0.41 -6.25
C SER A 266 20.09 1.78 -6.07
N MET A 267 18.98 1.87 -5.33
CA MET A 267 18.34 3.15 -5.00
C MET A 267 19.31 4.09 -4.28
N GLY A 268 20.01 3.61 -3.26
CA GLY A 268 20.99 4.39 -2.51
C GLY A 268 22.18 4.85 -3.35
N SER A 269 22.54 4.15 -4.43
CA SER A 269 23.57 4.57 -5.38
C SER A 269 23.12 5.69 -6.32
N SER A 270 21.80 5.82 -6.53
CA SER A 270 21.19 6.85 -7.38
C SER A 270 20.80 8.11 -6.62
N LEU A 271 20.99 8.16 -5.30
CA LEU A 271 20.73 9.36 -4.48
C LEU A 271 21.91 10.34 -4.53
N ASP A 272 21.57 11.63 -4.55
CA ASP A 272 22.47 12.74 -4.23
C ASP A 272 22.92 12.67 -2.76
N ASP A 273 24.04 13.30 -2.43
CA ASP A 273 24.54 13.36 -1.05
C ASP A 273 23.53 14.08 -0.15
N GLY A 274 23.17 13.44 0.97
CA GLY A 274 22.11 13.93 1.86
C GLY A 274 20.68 13.73 1.34
N GLY A 275 20.50 13.15 0.15
CA GLY A 275 19.21 12.71 -0.37
C GLY A 275 18.61 11.58 0.47
N ILE A 276 17.31 11.33 0.27
CA ILE A 276 16.57 10.31 1.04
C ILE A 276 15.89 9.27 0.15
N LEU A 277 15.86 8.04 0.64
CA LEU A 277 15.04 6.94 0.14
C LEU A 277 13.87 6.74 1.11
N ILE A 278 12.65 6.85 0.61
CA ILE A 278 11.42 6.52 1.33
C ILE A 278 10.87 5.21 0.76
N SER A 279 10.74 4.18 1.59
CA SER A 279 10.20 2.89 1.17
C SER A 279 9.28 2.29 2.21
N GLY A 280 8.24 1.57 1.78
CA GLY A 280 7.35 0.87 2.71
C GLY A 280 6.00 0.54 2.11
N PHE A 281 4.96 0.58 2.94
CA PHE A 281 3.58 0.29 2.58
C PHE A 281 2.69 1.49 2.88
N ASN A 282 1.78 1.82 1.96
CA ASN A 282 0.78 2.84 2.16
C ASN A 282 -0.53 2.42 1.49
N HIS A 283 -1.68 2.56 2.13
CA HIS A 283 -2.98 2.20 1.54
C HIS A 283 -3.63 3.43 0.88
N PRO A 284 -4.58 3.27 -0.06
CA PRO A 284 -5.45 4.37 -0.50
C PRO A 284 -5.87 5.29 0.64
N PHE A 285 -5.87 6.61 0.39
CA PHE A 285 -6.12 7.69 1.36
C PHE A 285 -5.05 7.92 2.43
N GLY A 286 -3.89 7.25 2.34
CA GLY A 286 -2.80 7.47 3.31
C GLY A 286 -2.97 6.71 4.62
N ILE A 287 -3.96 5.82 4.71
CA ILE A 287 -4.19 4.96 5.88
C ILE A 287 -3.21 3.79 5.86
N TYR A 288 -2.99 3.19 7.02
CA TYR A 288 -2.08 2.07 7.27
C TYR A 288 -0.67 2.32 6.74
N ALA A 289 -0.25 3.59 6.69
CA ALA A 289 1.08 3.94 6.23
C ALA A 289 2.10 3.39 7.22
N ARG A 290 3.12 2.71 6.70
CA ARG A 290 4.36 2.38 7.42
C ARG A 290 5.52 2.51 6.43
N TYR A 291 6.57 3.23 6.81
CA TYR A 291 7.66 3.53 5.90
C TYR A 291 8.97 3.78 6.65
N ALA A 292 10.05 3.34 6.03
CA ALA A 292 11.41 3.67 6.40
C ALA A 292 11.89 4.86 5.55
N VAL A 293 12.59 5.78 6.21
CA VAL A 293 13.38 6.83 5.56
C VAL A 293 14.85 6.52 5.80
N ASN A 294 15.58 6.39 4.70
CA ASN A 294 17.01 6.17 4.69
C ASN A 294 17.70 7.40 4.13
N LYS A 295 18.74 7.89 4.79
CA LYS A 295 19.50 9.06 4.33
C LYS A 295 20.82 8.63 3.71
N LYS A 296 21.15 9.20 2.54
CA LYS A 296 22.45 9.03 1.89
C LYS A 296 23.53 9.82 2.65
N GLY A 297 24.58 9.12 3.07
CA GLY A 297 25.83 9.71 3.53
C GLY A 297 27.03 9.18 2.74
N ALA A 298 28.23 9.54 3.19
CA ALA A 298 29.49 9.22 2.48
C ALA A 298 29.73 7.71 2.29
N THR A 299 29.26 6.87 3.22
CA THR A 299 29.50 5.42 3.20
C THR A 299 28.33 4.61 2.65
N GLY A 300 27.26 5.25 2.16
CA GLY A 300 26.03 4.57 1.73
C GLY A 300 24.77 5.19 2.33
N ILE A 301 23.66 4.50 2.19
CA ILE A 301 22.40 4.87 2.84
C ILE A 301 22.35 4.28 4.25
N LYS A 302 21.65 4.95 5.16
CA LYS A 302 21.40 4.46 6.52
C LYS A 302 19.97 4.77 6.94
N PRO A 303 19.27 3.86 7.63
CA PRO A 303 17.98 4.15 8.25
C PRO A 303 18.11 5.31 9.24
N CYS A 304 17.25 6.31 9.12
CA CYS A 304 17.21 7.44 10.05
C CYS A 304 15.82 7.67 10.66
N GLU A 305 14.77 7.14 10.05
CA GLU A 305 13.40 7.21 10.57
C GLU A 305 12.65 5.95 10.13
N PHE A 306 11.89 5.37 11.06
CA PHE A 306 10.78 4.48 10.74
C PHE A 306 9.51 5.16 11.24
N ALA A 307 8.54 5.35 10.36
CA ALA A 307 7.31 6.05 10.66
C ALA A 307 6.08 5.24 10.27
N PHE A 308 4.99 5.41 11.01
CA PHE A 308 3.71 4.80 10.74
C PHE A 308 2.55 5.68 11.17
N SER A 309 1.45 5.60 10.44
CA SER A 309 0.25 6.39 10.73
C SER A 309 -0.48 5.86 11.97
N PRO A 310 -1.13 6.73 12.79
CA PRO A 310 -1.79 6.32 14.03
C PRO A 310 -2.86 5.23 13.87
N ASP A 311 -3.46 5.13 12.68
CA ASP A 311 -4.49 4.15 12.39
C ASP A 311 -4.00 2.70 12.30
N ASN A 312 -2.68 2.49 12.28
CA ASN A 312 -2.08 1.17 12.49
C ASN A 312 -2.31 0.63 13.92
N LEU A 313 -2.62 1.50 14.90
CA LEU A 313 -2.81 1.08 16.30
C LEU A 313 -4.12 0.34 16.51
N ARG A 314 -5.22 0.74 15.85
CA ARG A 314 -6.55 0.10 15.92
C ARG A 314 -7.15 -0.02 14.50
N PRO A 315 -6.56 -0.83 13.61
CA PRO A 315 -6.95 -0.85 12.21
C PRO A 315 -8.31 -1.54 11.99
N LEU A 316 -9.09 -1.04 11.04
CA LEU A 316 -10.31 -1.71 10.57
C LEU A 316 -10.01 -2.78 9.50
N GLY A 317 -8.87 -2.66 8.82
CA GLY A 317 -8.41 -3.59 7.80
C GLY A 317 -7.14 -4.32 8.19
N ILE A 318 -6.61 -5.11 7.27
CA ILE A 318 -5.44 -5.95 7.53
C ILE A 318 -4.10 -5.28 7.18
N GLY A 319 -4.12 -4.12 6.54
CA GLY A 319 -2.94 -3.42 5.98
C GLY A 319 -1.69 -3.43 6.89
N PRO A 320 -1.79 -3.07 8.18
CA PRO A 320 -0.65 -3.06 9.11
C PRO A 320 0.06 -4.41 9.24
N TRP A 321 -0.66 -5.50 8.98
CA TRP A 321 -0.24 -6.87 9.23
C TRP A 321 -0.01 -7.69 7.95
N VAL A 322 -0.18 -7.09 6.76
CA VAL A 322 0.04 -7.78 5.48
C VAL A 322 1.53 -7.87 5.18
N THR A 323 1.99 -9.09 4.91
CA THR A 323 3.33 -9.40 4.38
C THR A 323 3.23 -10.52 3.35
N ILE A 324 3.73 -10.29 2.13
CA ILE A 324 3.67 -11.28 1.05
C ILE A 324 4.85 -12.25 1.12
N LYS A 325 6.03 -11.73 1.45
CA LYS A 325 7.26 -12.50 1.64
C LYS A 325 7.63 -12.59 3.11
N ASP A 326 8.40 -13.60 3.46
CA ASP A 326 8.96 -13.74 4.79
C ASP A 326 9.97 -12.62 5.10
N GLU A 327 10.27 -12.48 6.39
CA GLU A 327 11.24 -11.52 6.94
C GLU A 327 10.98 -10.06 6.52
N ASP A 328 9.71 -9.63 6.41
CA ASP A 328 9.36 -8.23 6.10
C ASP A 328 9.71 -7.34 7.31
N GLU A 329 10.91 -6.76 7.26
CA GLU A 329 11.51 -6.02 8.36
C GLU A 329 10.67 -4.79 8.76
N ASP A 330 10.00 -4.16 7.80
CA ASP A 330 9.14 -2.99 8.04
C ASP A 330 7.88 -3.40 8.81
N ALA A 331 7.28 -4.55 8.48
CA ALA A 331 6.11 -5.08 9.17
C ALA A 331 6.45 -5.63 10.57
N GLU A 332 7.60 -6.28 10.71
CA GLU A 332 8.11 -6.76 11.99
C GLU A 332 8.38 -5.62 12.98
N LEU A 333 9.03 -4.55 12.52
CA LEU A 333 9.28 -3.36 13.36
C LEU A 333 7.97 -2.67 13.74
N LEU A 334 7.00 -2.57 12.82
CA LEU A 334 5.67 -2.06 13.18
C LEU A 334 5.00 -2.92 14.27
N ALA A 335 5.10 -4.25 14.17
CA ALA A 335 4.55 -5.14 15.19
C ALA A 335 5.21 -4.92 16.55
N ASP A 336 6.53 -4.73 16.62
CA ASP A 336 7.21 -4.42 17.88
C ASP A 336 6.75 -3.08 18.49
N LEU A 337 6.68 -2.04 17.66
CA LEU A 337 6.30 -0.69 18.11
C LEU A 337 4.84 -0.63 18.57
N THR A 338 3.93 -1.29 17.85
CA THR A 338 2.52 -1.42 18.25
C THR A 338 2.38 -2.20 19.55
N GLY A 339 3.15 -3.28 19.72
CA GLY A 339 3.21 -4.05 20.96
C GLY A 339 3.70 -3.23 22.15
N ALA A 340 4.77 -2.44 21.97
CA ALA A 340 5.31 -1.54 22.98
C ALA A 340 4.28 -0.47 23.41
N ILE A 341 3.57 0.14 22.45
CA ILE A 341 2.50 1.11 22.75
C ILE A 341 1.36 0.45 23.52
N ARG A 342 0.92 -0.75 23.12
CA ARG A 342 -0.16 -1.52 23.78
C ARG A 342 0.23 -2.01 25.18
N ALA A 343 1.51 -2.17 25.45
CA ALA A 343 2.04 -2.51 26.76
C ALA A 343 1.93 -1.33 27.75
N ASP A 344 1.98 -0.09 27.27
CA ASP A 344 1.77 1.10 28.08
C ASP A 344 0.31 1.23 28.52
N LYS A 345 0.00 0.76 29.73
CA LYS A 345 -1.38 0.77 30.24
C LYS A 345 -1.94 2.17 30.51
N ARG A 346 -1.10 3.19 30.66
CA ARG A 346 -1.55 4.56 30.91
C ARG A 346 -2.16 5.14 29.63
N PHE A 347 -1.44 5.00 28.53
CA PHE A 347 -1.90 5.44 27.22
C PHE A 347 -2.96 4.48 26.63
N TRP A 348 -2.65 3.18 26.56
CA TRP A 348 -3.47 2.24 25.78
C TRP A 348 -4.90 2.11 26.31
N THR A 349 -5.10 2.11 27.63
CA THR A 349 -6.44 1.95 28.22
C THR A 349 -7.38 3.08 27.79
N GLU A 350 -6.90 4.32 27.84
CA GLU A 350 -7.67 5.49 27.44
C GLU A 350 -7.87 5.53 25.93
N PHE A 351 -6.79 5.41 25.16
CA PHE A 351 -6.83 5.42 23.69
C PHE A 351 -7.79 4.35 23.15
N ASN A 352 -7.67 3.11 23.63
CA ASN A 352 -8.49 2.00 23.17
C ASN A 352 -9.99 2.22 23.44
N ARG A 353 -10.33 2.74 24.63
CA ARG A 353 -11.71 3.08 25.00
C ARG A 353 -12.23 4.24 24.15
N TYR A 354 -11.42 5.26 23.92
CA TYR A 354 -11.85 6.44 23.21
C TYR A 354 -12.03 6.20 21.70
N VAL A 355 -11.20 5.34 21.10
CA VAL A 355 -11.43 4.85 19.73
C VAL A 355 -12.79 4.17 19.60
N ASP A 356 -13.22 3.37 20.59
CA ASP A 356 -14.55 2.75 20.55
C ASP A 356 -15.68 3.80 20.59
N VAL A 357 -15.52 4.88 21.38
CA VAL A 357 -16.47 5.99 21.45
C VAL A 357 -16.56 6.69 20.08
N LEU A 358 -15.43 7.07 19.50
CA LEU A 358 -15.42 7.73 18.20
C LEU A 358 -15.96 6.84 17.09
N GLN A 359 -15.62 5.55 17.07
CA GLN A 359 -16.15 4.62 16.08
C GLN A 359 -17.68 4.53 16.15
N ALA A 360 -18.26 4.61 17.35
CA ALA A 360 -19.71 4.64 17.54
C ALA A 360 -20.32 5.98 17.11
N GLU A 361 -19.71 7.12 17.50
CA GLU A 361 -20.17 8.47 17.14
C GLU A 361 -20.17 8.72 15.62
N TYR A 362 -19.14 8.25 14.93
CA TYR A 362 -19.06 8.30 13.46
C TYR A 362 -19.95 7.25 12.77
N GLY A 363 -20.63 6.39 13.54
CA GLY A 363 -21.50 5.34 13.00
C GLY A 363 -20.74 4.28 12.20
N ILE A 364 -19.49 3.97 12.57
CA ILE A 364 -18.64 2.98 11.89
C ILE A 364 -18.81 1.61 12.55
N CYS A 365 -18.49 1.52 13.83
CA CYS A 365 -18.54 0.28 14.59
C CYS A 365 -18.92 0.51 16.05
N THR A 366 -19.45 -0.52 16.70
CA THR A 366 -19.66 -0.58 18.14
C THR A 366 -19.02 -1.84 18.72
N ARG A 367 -18.63 -1.81 20.00
CA ARG A 367 -18.21 -3.01 20.72
C ARG A 367 -19.43 -3.73 21.27
N GLY A 368 -19.59 -4.99 20.91
CA GLY A 368 -20.72 -5.80 21.36
C GLY A 368 -20.53 -6.35 22.78
N ASN A 369 -21.59 -6.95 23.32
CA ASN A 369 -21.53 -7.64 24.62
C ASN A 369 -20.61 -8.87 24.60
N ASP A 370 -20.30 -9.39 23.41
CA ASP A 370 -19.29 -10.44 23.18
C ASP A 370 -17.85 -9.89 23.25
N GLY A 371 -17.68 -8.57 23.39
CA GLY A 371 -16.39 -7.89 23.41
C GLY A 371 -15.79 -7.61 22.03
N PHE A 372 -16.39 -8.12 20.95
CA PHE A 372 -15.92 -7.96 19.57
C PHE A 372 -16.42 -6.67 18.93
N ILE A 373 -15.79 -6.26 17.84
CA ILE A 373 -16.21 -5.13 17.02
C ILE A 373 -17.36 -5.58 16.10
N HIS A 374 -18.40 -4.75 16.01
CA HIS A 374 -19.57 -4.93 15.12
C HIS A 374 -19.71 -3.69 14.26
N PHE A 375 -19.79 -3.87 12.95
CA PHE A 375 -20.18 -2.77 12.07
C PHE A 375 -21.63 -2.39 12.33
N THR A 376 -21.91 -1.08 12.37
CA THR A 376 -23.29 -0.58 12.45
C THR A 376 -24.07 -0.95 11.19
N GLU A 377 -25.41 -0.94 11.24
CA GLU A 377 -26.25 -1.17 10.06
C GLU A 377 -25.98 -0.15 8.94
N GLU A 378 -25.77 1.11 9.33
CA GLU A 378 -25.34 2.17 8.41
C GLU A 378 -24.02 1.79 7.74
N ALA A 379 -23.04 1.32 8.51
CA ALA A 379 -21.72 1.03 7.96
C ALA A 379 -21.69 -0.23 7.07
N GLN A 380 -22.55 -1.22 7.35
CA GLN A 380 -22.67 -2.43 6.54
C GLN A 380 -23.26 -2.16 5.14
N THR A 381 -24.12 -1.15 5.03
CA THR A 381 -24.81 -0.79 3.78
C THR A 381 -24.15 0.37 3.05
N ALA A 382 -23.24 1.09 3.72
CA ALA A 382 -22.53 2.22 3.15
C ALA A 382 -21.54 1.79 2.05
N PRO A 383 -21.40 2.58 0.97
CA PRO A 383 -20.32 2.41 0.01
C PRO A 383 -18.93 2.48 0.69
N PRO A 384 -17.91 1.71 0.24
CA PRO A 384 -16.60 1.68 0.89
C PRO A 384 -15.94 3.05 1.07
N ASN A 385 -16.12 3.97 0.11
CA ASN A 385 -15.57 5.32 0.20
C ASN A 385 -16.17 6.14 1.35
N VAL A 386 -17.43 5.93 1.71
CA VAL A 386 -18.07 6.60 2.84
C VAL A 386 -17.42 6.16 4.15
N ILE A 387 -17.17 4.85 4.32
CA ILE A 387 -16.47 4.32 5.50
C ILE A 387 -15.04 4.84 5.59
N MET A 388 -14.33 4.91 4.46
CA MET A 388 -12.97 5.44 4.43
C MET A 388 -12.92 6.92 4.82
N VAL A 389 -13.88 7.75 4.35
CA VAL A 389 -13.99 9.16 4.74
C VAL A 389 -14.26 9.32 6.25
N LYS A 390 -15.21 8.56 6.79
CA LYS A 390 -15.52 8.57 8.24
C LYS A 390 -14.29 8.13 9.07
N THR A 391 -13.62 7.07 8.64
CA THR A 391 -12.40 6.57 9.28
C THR A 391 -11.30 7.63 9.27
N THR A 392 -11.09 8.29 8.12
CA THR A 392 -10.12 9.39 8.00
C THR A 392 -10.46 10.56 8.94
N ALA A 393 -11.74 10.92 9.06
CA ALA A 393 -12.18 11.98 9.97
C ALA A 393 -11.89 11.64 11.45
N LEU A 394 -12.19 10.40 11.86
CA LEU A 394 -11.88 9.89 13.20
C LEU A 394 -10.39 9.98 13.52
N TRP A 395 -9.51 9.55 12.60
CA TRP A 395 -8.07 9.59 12.83
C TRP A 395 -7.52 11.03 12.86
N ASN A 396 -8.04 11.91 12.01
CA ASN A 396 -7.71 13.33 12.07
C ASN A 396 -8.15 13.98 13.39
N GLN A 397 -9.26 13.52 13.99
CA GLN A 397 -9.69 13.99 15.29
C GLN A 397 -8.72 13.53 16.38
N LEU A 398 -8.36 12.24 16.42
CA LEU A 398 -7.39 11.69 17.37
C LEU A 398 -6.03 12.40 17.28
N GLU A 399 -5.57 12.71 16.06
CA GLU A 399 -4.33 13.46 15.85
C GLU A 399 -4.42 14.87 16.47
N LYS A 400 -5.52 15.60 16.25
CA LYS A 400 -5.75 16.94 16.81
C LYS A 400 -5.86 16.96 18.33
N GLU A 401 -6.39 15.88 18.91
CA GLU A 401 -6.54 15.72 20.35
C GLU A 401 -5.25 15.24 21.04
N GLY A 402 -4.17 15.03 20.30
CA GLY A 402 -2.84 14.72 20.86
C GLY A 402 -2.57 13.24 21.08
N TYR A 403 -3.39 12.33 20.55
CA TYR A 403 -3.16 10.88 20.74
C TYR A 403 -1.91 10.38 20.01
N THR A 404 -1.48 11.04 18.93
CA THR A 404 -0.18 10.77 18.31
C THR A 404 0.96 11.08 19.27
N ASP A 405 0.89 12.20 19.99
CA ASP A 405 1.91 12.58 20.98
C ASP A 405 1.91 11.59 22.15
N GLY A 406 0.73 11.15 22.61
CA GLY A 406 0.61 10.11 23.63
C GLY A 406 1.24 8.77 23.21
N ALA A 407 1.10 8.37 21.95
CA ALA A 407 1.75 7.17 21.42
C ALA A 407 3.29 7.31 21.36
N VAL A 408 3.78 8.49 20.98
CA VAL A 408 5.21 8.84 21.00
C VAL A 408 5.78 8.78 22.42
N GLU A 409 5.05 9.30 23.41
CA GLU A 409 5.45 9.20 24.80
C GLU A 409 5.46 7.76 25.32
N ALA A 410 4.48 6.93 24.91
CA ALA A 410 4.45 5.51 25.25
C ALA A 410 5.69 4.78 24.71
N LEU A 411 6.07 5.04 23.45
CA LEU A 411 7.31 4.52 22.86
C LEU A 411 8.55 5.02 23.60
N SER A 412 8.58 6.30 23.98
CA SER A 412 9.70 6.89 24.73
C SER A 412 9.88 6.20 26.08
N ARG A 413 8.78 5.91 26.79
CA ARG A 413 8.80 5.12 28.04
C ARG A 413 9.24 3.67 27.84
N ALA A 414 9.00 3.10 26.67
CA ALA A 414 9.49 1.79 26.27
C ALA A 414 10.97 1.80 25.82
N GLY A 415 11.63 2.95 25.81
CA GLY A 415 13.06 3.09 25.49
C GLY A 415 13.39 3.43 24.04
N TYR A 416 12.38 3.72 23.21
CA TYR A 416 12.59 4.16 21.84
C TYR A 416 12.87 5.66 21.78
N GLN A 417 13.72 6.08 20.85
CA GLN A 417 13.82 7.50 20.48
C GLN A 417 12.68 7.82 19.51
N ALA A 418 11.56 8.32 20.04
CA ALA A 418 10.34 8.55 19.28
C ALA A 418 10.00 10.04 19.14
N TRP A 419 9.35 10.42 18.04
CA TRP A 419 8.81 11.75 17.81
C TRP A 419 7.56 11.69 16.92
N LYS A 420 6.79 12.78 16.89
CA LYS A 420 5.78 12.99 15.86
C LYS A 420 6.43 13.70 14.68
N ASN A 421 6.39 13.11 13.49
CA ASN A 421 7.03 13.71 12.32
C ASN A 421 6.18 14.88 11.74
N PRO A 422 6.69 15.63 10.76
CA PRO A 422 6.02 16.83 10.23
C PRO A 422 4.65 16.59 9.56
N VAL A 423 4.25 15.33 9.33
CA VAL A 423 2.95 14.97 8.73
C VAL A 423 2.02 14.24 9.69
N GLY A 424 2.36 14.29 10.99
CA GLY A 424 1.53 13.76 12.07
C GLY A 424 1.66 12.26 12.28
N ASP A 425 2.62 11.60 11.63
CA ASP A 425 2.86 10.17 11.82
C ASP A 425 3.75 9.93 13.05
N ILE A 426 3.62 8.76 13.65
CA ILE A 426 4.45 8.29 14.77
C ILE A 426 5.77 7.82 14.17
N ALA A 427 6.88 8.39 14.62
CA ALA A 427 8.21 8.10 14.11
C ALA A 427 9.17 7.66 15.22
N VAL A 428 10.11 6.80 14.87
CA VAL A 428 11.23 6.39 15.74
C VAL A 428 12.55 6.39 14.97
N LEU A 429 13.65 6.56 15.71
CA LEU A 429 14.95 6.13 15.23
C LEU A 429 14.95 4.60 15.28
N PRO A 430 15.02 3.91 14.12
CA PRO A 430 14.99 2.45 14.12
C PRO A 430 16.17 1.89 14.92
N PRO A 431 15.95 0.90 15.81
CA PRO A 431 17.03 0.22 16.50
C PRO A 431 18.09 -0.33 15.52
N GLU A 432 19.34 -0.41 15.97
CA GLU A 432 20.42 -0.93 15.13
C GLU A 432 20.10 -2.36 14.66
N GLY A 433 20.17 -2.59 13.35
CA GLY A 433 19.86 -3.87 12.72
C GLY A 433 18.37 -4.20 12.58
N SER A 434 17.44 -3.35 13.04
CA SER A 434 16.00 -3.61 12.87
C SER A 434 15.50 -3.33 11.46
N LEU A 435 16.22 -2.51 10.69
CA LEU A 435 15.94 -2.23 9.29
C LEU A 435 17.19 -2.48 8.45
N PRO A 436 17.03 -2.93 7.20
CA PRO A 436 18.14 -3.15 6.29
C PRO A 436 18.80 -1.83 5.88
N ILE A 437 20.11 -1.90 5.65
CA ILE A 437 20.94 -0.83 5.08
C ILE A 437 20.63 -0.68 3.59
#